data_AF-A0A7S2DUN8-F1
#
_entry.id   AF-A0A7S2DUN8-F1
#
_cell.length_a   1.000
_cell.length_b   1.000
_cell.length_c   1.000
_cell.angle_alpha   90.00
_cell.angle_beta   90.00
_cell.angle_gamma   90.00
#
_symmetry.space_group_name_H-M   'P 1'
#
loop_
_entity.id
_entity.type
_entity.pdbx_description
1 polymer ?
#
loop_
_entity_poly.entity_id
_entity_poly.type
_entity_poly.pdbx_seq_one_letter_code
_entity_poly.pdbx_strand_id
1 'polypeptide(L)'
;MRYSPSCRAQDIRHISHGLGQDCPWHLDDPRSHFTVVLMLSRPDVDFYGGQLMIHPLPFAQGDRATPIKLQLGDAILYSAPDIACRTDEISDGLRQICLVKLQLCSPAEQSIVPPITKSLIVAPIMSMPNESSSLSLPFTATFINLDTRPDRRWSMACQLRRAKMHAVHMRAITGKQVSSQIVTGTWDSSLNSLYDLKTLPALLKMSDGERGCAASHALLWGVVSRWPDSHQPLLILEDDVVLCDNFKHRCAELIRAVESHVEPKLRTLVLYVGGEVAKWRSEPGTFLRYGYGARQLLREAEYIWQTSSYLLYPAAARNLLAAMPIDAPVDCFMSRQVLSNRVRALVAVPALAWQGDAYHNGNIVHTNVYKPPRVNKPPNDLPNSSGVAFKIGPPGELAHC
;
A
#
# COMPACT_ATOMS: atom_id res chain seq x y z
N MET A 1 -22.59 -8.95 8.87
CA MET A 1 -22.10 -8.03 7.82
C MET A 1 -21.79 -8.85 6.60
N ARG A 2 -22.56 -8.68 5.51
CA ARG A 2 -22.29 -9.37 4.23
C ARG A 2 -21.15 -8.65 3.53
N TYR A 3 -20.19 -9.41 3.04
CA TYR A 3 -19.01 -8.94 2.31
C TYR A 3 -19.44 -8.00 1.17
N SER A 4 -18.87 -6.78 1.14
CA SER A 4 -19.01 -5.88 0.00
C SER A 4 -17.96 -6.29 -1.05
N PRO A 5 -18.35 -6.77 -2.24
CA PRO A 5 -17.40 -7.08 -3.30
C PRO A 5 -16.70 -5.79 -3.77
N SER A 6 -15.37 -5.84 -3.90
CA SER A 6 -14.56 -4.70 -4.32
C SER A 6 -14.86 -4.31 -5.76
N CYS A 7 -15.31 -3.07 -6.00
CA CYS A 7 -15.47 -2.49 -7.33
C CYS A 7 -14.12 -2.09 -7.93
N ARG A 8 -13.86 -2.45 -9.19
CA ARG A 8 -12.69 -1.96 -9.95
C ARG A 8 -13.17 -1.07 -11.11
N ALA A 9 -12.59 0.13 -11.24
CA ALA A 9 -12.68 0.89 -12.49
C ALA A 9 -11.87 0.17 -13.57
N GLN A 10 -12.56 -0.37 -14.58
CA GLN A 10 -11.91 -1.09 -15.67
C GLN A 10 -11.71 -0.21 -16.91
N ASP A 11 -12.56 0.79 -17.07
CA ASP A 11 -12.61 1.61 -18.27
C ASP A 11 -12.97 3.04 -17.88
N ILE A 12 -12.07 3.97 -18.22
CA ILE A 12 -12.22 5.40 -18.00
C ILE A 12 -12.10 6.05 -19.38
N ARG A 13 -13.20 6.65 -19.86
CA ARG A 13 -13.24 7.30 -21.16
C ARG A 13 -13.57 8.77 -21.00
N HIS A 14 -12.88 9.61 -21.76
CA HIS A 14 -13.35 10.94 -22.06
C HIS A 14 -14.19 10.87 -23.34
N ILE A 15 -15.44 11.32 -23.27
CA ILE A 15 -16.39 11.29 -24.38
C ILE A 15 -16.84 12.73 -24.69
N SER A 16 -16.84 13.08 -25.97
CA SER A 16 -17.30 14.37 -26.48
C SER A 16 -18.46 14.16 -27.46
N HIS A 17 -19.55 14.92 -27.31
CA HIS A 17 -20.67 14.98 -28.26
C HIS A 17 -20.79 16.41 -28.79
N GLY A 18 -20.72 16.58 -30.11
CA GLY A 18 -20.92 17.85 -30.80
C GLY A 18 -22.33 18.00 -31.39
N LEU A 19 -22.57 19.13 -32.06
CA LEU A 19 -23.83 19.47 -32.73
C LEU A 19 -24.41 18.30 -33.56
N GLY A 20 -25.69 18.00 -33.35
CA GLY A 20 -26.44 16.96 -34.05
C GLY A 20 -26.11 15.53 -33.60
N GLN A 21 -25.20 15.34 -32.65
CA GLN A 21 -24.91 14.01 -32.09
C GLN A 21 -25.83 13.72 -30.91
N ASP A 22 -26.29 12.49 -30.82
CA ASP A 22 -27.05 11.93 -29.71
C ASP A 22 -26.43 10.58 -29.28
N CYS A 23 -27.01 9.98 -28.26
CA CYS A 23 -26.73 8.59 -27.91
C CYS A 23 -28.06 7.88 -27.69
N PRO A 24 -28.47 6.94 -28.57
CA PRO A 24 -29.77 6.29 -28.48
C PRO A 24 -29.89 5.45 -27.20
N TRP A 25 -31.12 5.02 -26.89
CA TRP A 25 -31.38 4.11 -25.78
C TRP A 25 -30.51 2.86 -25.88
N HIS A 26 -29.72 2.62 -24.84
CA HIS A 26 -28.88 1.44 -24.72
C HIS A 26 -28.78 1.00 -23.26
N LEU A 27 -28.33 -0.24 -23.08
CA LEU A 27 -27.82 -0.74 -21.81
C LEU A 27 -26.31 -0.68 -21.86
N ASP A 28 -25.69 -0.25 -20.77
CA ASP A 28 -24.26 -0.38 -20.61
C ASP A 28 -23.84 -1.85 -20.55
N ASP A 29 -22.55 -2.13 -20.83
CA ASP A 29 -22.00 -3.51 -20.77
C ASP A 29 -22.45 -4.19 -19.48
N PRO A 30 -23.23 -5.28 -19.54
CA PRO A 30 -23.83 -5.92 -18.37
C PRO A 30 -22.79 -6.55 -17.44
N ARG A 31 -21.53 -6.65 -17.86
CA ARG A 31 -20.40 -7.03 -17.00
C ARG A 31 -19.97 -5.89 -16.08
N SER A 32 -20.25 -4.64 -16.46
CA SER A 32 -20.15 -3.49 -15.56
C SER A 32 -21.29 -3.62 -14.54
N HIS A 33 -20.96 -3.43 -13.27
CA HIS A 33 -21.95 -3.44 -12.20
C HIS A 33 -22.44 -2.03 -11.93
N PHE A 34 -21.57 -1.03 -12.08
CA PHE A 34 -21.96 0.37 -11.99
C PHE A 34 -21.31 1.21 -13.08
N THR A 35 -22.02 2.22 -13.52
CA THR A 35 -21.49 3.28 -14.39
C THR A 35 -21.50 4.60 -13.64
N VAL A 36 -20.40 5.35 -13.73
CA VAL A 36 -20.31 6.75 -13.29
C VAL A 36 -20.17 7.64 -14.51
N VAL A 37 -21.01 8.67 -14.60
CA VAL A 37 -20.87 9.75 -15.58
C VAL A 37 -20.56 11.04 -14.84
N LEU A 38 -19.38 11.61 -15.08
CA LEU A 38 -18.93 12.90 -14.54
C LEU A 38 -19.03 13.96 -15.65
N MET A 39 -19.72 15.06 -15.39
CA MET A 39 -19.89 16.16 -16.34
C MET A 39 -18.66 17.09 -16.36
N LEU A 40 -18.09 17.32 -17.55
CA LEU A 40 -16.87 18.13 -17.74
C LEU A 40 -17.12 19.45 -18.49
N SER A 41 -18.36 19.70 -18.95
CA SER A 41 -18.78 20.92 -19.63
C SER A 41 -20.00 21.53 -18.95
N ARG A 42 -20.18 22.85 -19.02
CA ARG A 42 -21.33 23.58 -18.42
C ARG A 42 -22.53 23.57 -19.38
N PRO A 43 -23.68 22.99 -18.99
CA PRO A 43 -24.92 23.14 -19.75
C PRO A 43 -25.31 24.61 -19.88
N ASP A 44 -25.95 24.97 -20.99
CA ASP A 44 -26.41 26.34 -21.34
C ASP A 44 -25.27 27.37 -21.49
N VAL A 45 -24.01 26.93 -21.47
CA VAL A 45 -22.82 27.77 -21.67
C VAL A 45 -21.90 27.15 -22.72
N ASP A 46 -21.47 25.91 -22.49
CA ASP A 46 -20.55 25.20 -23.38
C ASP A 46 -21.32 24.34 -24.40
N PHE A 47 -22.58 23.99 -24.11
CA PHE A 47 -23.50 23.26 -25.00
C PHE A 47 -24.98 23.49 -24.65
N TYR A 48 -25.87 23.27 -25.62
CA TYR A 48 -27.33 23.21 -25.49
C TYR A 48 -27.87 21.86 -25.98
N GLY A 49 -28.97 21.39 -25.41
CA GLY A 49 -29.50 20.03 -25.66
C GLY A 49 -28.75 18.96 -24.83
N GLY A 50 -28.67 17.72 -25.30
CA GLY A 50 -27.80 16.71 -24.66
C GLY A 50 -28.27 16.18 -23.31
N GLN A 51 -29.58 16.22 -23.04
CA GLN A 51 -30.13 15.79 -21.76
C GLN A 51 -29.89 14.29 -21.56
N LEU A 52 -29.20 13.92 -20.48
CA LEU A 52 -29.09 12.52 -20.08
C LEU A 52 -30.44 12.04 -19.54
N MET A 53 -30.97 10.98 -20.12
CA MET A 53 -32.20 10.32 -19.70
C MET A 53 -31.86 8.93 -19.16
N ILE A 54 -32.46 8.55 -18.04
CA ILE A 54 -32.35 7.21 -17.47
C ILE A 54 -33.72 6.55 -17.35
N HIS A 55 -33.76 5.23 -17.51
CA HIS A 55 -34.96 4.43 -17.39
C HIS A 55 -34.64 3.12 -16.65
N PRO A 56 -35.13 2.93 -15.41
CA PRO A 56 -35.00 1.67 -14.68
C PRO A 56 -35.71 0.50 -15.39
N LEU A 57 -35.18 -0.71 -15.22
CA LEU A 57 -35.74 -1.96 -15.73
C LEU A 57 -36.29 -2.86 -14.61
N PRO A 58 -37.24 -3.77 -14.90
CA PRO A 58 -37.94 -3.94 -16.18
C PRO A 58 -38.90 -2.77 -16.45
N PHE A 59 -39.18 -2.48 -17.74
CA PHE A 59 -40.17 -1.48 -18.13
C PHE A 59 -41.53 -1.78 -17.47
N ALA A 60 -41.85 -1.14 -16.34
CA ALA A 60 -43.21 -1.17 -15.87
C ALA A 60 -44.05 -0.39 -16.89
N GLN A 61 -45.15 -0.99 -17.34
CA GLN A 61 -46.00 -0.40 -18.37
C GLN A 61 -46.53 0.95 -17.88
N GLY A 62 -45.97 2.05 -18.39
CA GLY A 62 -46.29 3.42 -17.98
C GLY A 62 -45.16 4.22 -17.33
N ASP A 63 -44.00 3.62 -17.06
CA ASP A 63 -42.85 4.34 -16.52
C ASP A 63 -42.29 5.35 -17.53
N ARG A 64 -42.01 6.57 -17.04
CA ARG A 64 -41.45 7.66 -17.84
C ARG A 64 -39.95 7.74 -17.61
N ALA A 65 -39.20 7.84 -18.70
CA ALA A 65 -37.78 8.18 -18.67
C ALA A 65 -37.56 9.45 -17.82
N THR A 66 -36.58 9.39 -16.92
CA THR A 66 -36.28 10.49 -16.00
C THR A 66 -35.11 11.33 -16.54
N PRO A 67 -35.29 12.65 -16.78
CA PRO A 67 -34.20 13.53 -17.16
C PRO A 67 -33.28 13.81 -15.97
N ILE A 68 -31.96 13.68 -16.17
CA ILE A 68 -30.93 13.94 -15.17
C ILE A 68 -30.18 15.22 -15.49
N LYS A 69 -30.46 16.27 -14.72
CA LYS A 69 -29.80 17.58 -14.83
C LYS A 69 -28.44 17.53 -14.12
N LEU A 70 -27.35 17.54 -14.88
CA LEU A 70 -25.98 17.56 -14.36
C LEU A 70 -25.32 18.91 -14.69
N GLN A 71 -24.68 19.54 -13.73
CA GLN A 71 -23.83 20.72 -13.87
C GLN A 71 -22.35 20.32 -13.98
N LEU A 72 -21.47 21.26 -14.34
CA LEU A 72 -20.02 21.02 -14.34
C LEU A 72 -19.54 20.51 -12.97
N GLY A 73 -18.88 19.36 -12.96
CA GLY A 73 -18.39 18.71 -11.74
C GLY A 73 -19.38 17.75 -11.08
N ASP A 74 -20.66 17.75 -11.48
CA ASP A 74 -21.63 16.77 -11.01
C ASP A 74 -21.32 15.38 -11.57
N ALA A 75 -21.61 14.35 -10.78
CA ALA A 75 -21.53 12.97 -11.20
C ALA A 75 -22.81 12.20 -10.86
N ILE A 76 -23.21 11.28 -11.74
CA ILE A 76 -24.25 10.28 -11.48
C ILE A 76 -23.62 8.88 -11.46
N LEU A 77 -24.02 8.08 -10.47
CA LEU A 77 -23.69 6.66 -10.34
C LEU A 77 -24.97 5.83 -10.49
N TYR A 78 -24.98 4.84 -11.37
CA TYR A 78 -26.15 3.97 -11.57
C TYR A 78 -25.76 2.51 -11.84
N SER A 79 -26.67 1.58 -11.56
CA SER A 79 -26.50 0.13 -11.84
C SER A 79 -26.62 -0.13 -13.33
N ALA A 80 -25.54 -0.57 -13.97
CA ALA A 80 -25.48 -0.78 -15.42
C ALA A 80 -26.44 -1.87 -15.95
N PRO A 81 -26.66 -3.03 -15.27
CA PRO A 81 -27.57 -4.04 -15.80
C PRO A 81 -29.06 -3.66 -15.67
N ASP A 82 -29.39 -2.72 -14.77
CA ASP A 82 -30.78 -2.45 -14.40
C ASP A 82 -31.31 -1.11 -14.94
N ILE A 83 -30.48 -0.33 -15.62
CA ILE A 83 -30.83 1.02 -16.08
C ILE A 83 -30.42 1.20 -17.53
N ALA A 84 -31.42 1.41 -18.39
CA ALA A 84 -31.19 1.90 -19.74
C ALA A 84 -30.94 3.41 -19.69
N CYS A 85 -30.06 3.92 -20.55
CA CYS A 85 -29.79 5.34 -20.66
C CYS A 85 -29.77 5.79 -22.12
N ARG A 86 -30.03 7.08 -22.34
CA ARG A 86 -29.81 7.77 -23.61
C ARG A 86 -29.36 9.19 -23.35
N THR A 87 -28.75 9.82 -24.34
CA THR A 87 -28.49 11.27 -24.33
C THR A 87 -29.22 11.86 -25.53
N ASP A 88 -30.09 12.85 -25.30
CA ASP A 88 -30.79 13.56 -26.38
C ASP A 88 -29.78 14.32 -27.27
N GLU A 89 -30.22 14.77 -28.45
CA GLU A 89 -29.37 15.48 -29.41
C GLU A 89 -28.77 16.78 -28.83
N ILE A 90 -27.51 17.07 -29.15
CA ILE A 90 -26.87 18.36 -28.91
C ILE A 90 -27.34 19.36 -29.95
N SER A 91 -28.07 20.39 -29.54
CA SER A 91 -28.59 21.41 -30.45
C SER A 91 -27.59 22.54 -30.73
N ASP A 92 -26.59 22.72 -29.86
CA ASP A 92 -25.48 23.67 -30.04
C ASP A 92 -24.30 23.34 -29.11
N GLY A 93 -23.08 23.71 -29.49
CA GLY A 93 -21.86 23.57 -28.69
C GLY A 93 -21.26 22.15 -28.59
N LEU A 94 -20.48 21.92 -27.52
CA LEU A 94 -19.73 20.67 -27.29
C LEU A 94 -19.93 20.16 -25.86
N ARG A 95 -20.55 19.00 -25.71
CA ARG A 95 -20.75 18.33 -24.42
C ARG A 95 -19.62 17.35 -24.13
N GLN A 96 -18.97 17.48 -22.97
CA GLN A 96 -17.86 16.61 -22.56
C GLN A 96 -18.16 15.90 -21.24
N ILE A 97 -17.88 14.60 -21.16
CA ILE A 97 -18.06 13.79 -19.96
C ILE A 97 -16.86 12.84 -19.73
N CYS A 98 -16.63 12.47 -18.47
CA CYS A 98 -15.82 11.32 -18.12
C CYS A 98 -16.73 10.16 -17.72
N LEU A 99 -16.64 9.05 -18.44
CA LEU A 99 -17.36 7.81 -18.18
C LEU A 99 -16.43 6.83 -17.45
N VAL A 100 -16.85 6.33 -16.29
CA VAL A 100 -16.11 5.31 -15.53
C VAL A 100 -16.99 4.08 -15.36
N LYS A 101 -16.55 2.92 -15.87
CA LYS A 101 -17.23 1.64 -15.71
C LYS A 101 -16.59 0.83 -14.58
N LEU A 102 -17.41 0.45 -13.59
CA LEU A 102 -17.01 -0.33 -12.42
C LEU A 102 -17.55 -1.75 -12.53
N GLN A 103 -16.68 -2.76 -12.41
CA GLN A 103 -17.08 -4.17 -12.38
C GLN A 103 -16.78 -4.79 -10.99
N LEU A 104 -17.74 -5.55 -10.46
CA LEU A 104 -17.50 -6.48 -9.35
C LEU A 104 -16.79 -7.72 -9.90
N CYS A 105 -15.69 -8.11 -9.27
CA CYS A 105 -14.98 -9.33 -9.64
C CYS A 105 -15.76 -10.55 -9.14
N SER A 106 -16.01 -11.53 -10.03
CA SER A 106 -16.70 -12.77 -9.62
C SER A 106 -15.80 -13.66 -8.75
N PRO A 107 -16.34 -14.42 -7.79
CA PRO A 107 -15.56 -15.34 -6.96
C PRO A 107 -14.93 -16.54 -7.70
N ALA A 108 -15.34 -16.84 -8.94
CA ALA A 108 -15.08 -18.12 -9.59
C ALA A 108 -13.67 -18.32 -10.17
N GLU A 109 -12.79 -17.31 -10.12
CA GLU A 109 -11.36 -17.46 -10.47
C GLU A 109 -10.48 -17.93 -9.28
N GLN A 110 -11.10 -18.37 -8.17
CA GLN A 110 -10.43 -18.82 -6.96
C GLN A 110 -10.76 -20.28 -6.62
N SER A 111 -10.04 -21.29 -7.16
CA SER A 111 -9.88 -22.60 -6.47
C SER A 111 -9.07 -23.60 -7.30
N ILE A 112 -7.90 -24.03 -6.82
CA ILE A 112 -7.58 -25.46 -6.54
C ILE A 112 -6.53 -25.48 -5.41
N VAL A 113 -6.89 -25.85 -4.17
CA VAL A 113 -5.93 -26.30 -3.14
C VAL A 113 -6.59 -27.38 -2.25
N PRO A 114 -5.92 -28.52 -1.97
CA PRO A 114 -6.43 -29.60 -1.11
C PRO A 114 -6.20 -29.33 0.40
N PRO A 115 -6.86 -30.08 1.30
CA PRO A 115 -6.86 -29.79 2.74
C PRO A 115 -5.55 -30.19 3.45
N ILE A 116 -5.22 -29.43 4.49
CA ILE A 116 -4.01 -29.57 5.31
C ILE A 116 -4.25 -30.57 6.45
N THR A 117 -3.38 -31.58 6.59
CA THR A 117 -3.24 -32.37 7.83
C THR A 117 -1.80 -32.38 8.34
N LYS A 118 -1.67 -32.67 9.63
CA LYS A 118 -0.52 -32.46 10.53
C LYS A 118 0.71 -33.33 10.17
N SER A 119 1.58 -32.82 9.30
CA SER A 119 3.00 -33.21 9.23
C SER A 119 3.73 -32.28 8.26
N LEU A 120 4.40 -31.25 8.78
CA LEU A 120 5.17 -30.30 7.96
C LEU A 120 6.40 -29.81 8.73
N ILE A 121 7.28 -30.74 9.06
CA ILE A 121 8.71 -30.57 8.78
C ILE A 121 8.96 -31.59 7.67
N VAL A 122 9.48 -31.14 6.53
CA VAL A 122 9.60 -31.87 5.25
C VAL A 122 8.32 -31.84 4.39
N ALA A 123 8.21 -30.81 3.54
CA ALA A 123 7.55 -30.92 2.25
C ALA A 123 8.54 -30.50 1.15
N PRO A 124 8.46 -31.07 -0.06
CA PRO A 124 9.53 -31.05 -1.05
C PRO A 124 9.70 -29.66 -1.66
N ILE A 125 10.96 -29.35 -1.97
CA ILE A 125 11.39 -28.21 -2.76
C ILE A 125 10.54 -28.16 -4.04
N MET A 126 9.74 -27.10 -4.19
CA MET A 126 9.13 -26.76 -5.48
C MET A 126 10.26 -26.51 -6.47
N SER A 127 10.43 -27.43 -7.43
CA SER A 127 11.31 -27.25 -8.57
C SER A 127 10.80 -26.09 -9.42
N MET A 128 11.56 -25.00 -9.46
CA MET A 128 11.33 -23.88 -10.36
C MET A 128 11.64 -24.33 -11.80
N PRO A 129 10.86 -23.93 -12.81
CA PRO A 129 11.15 -24.28 -14.20
C PRO A 129 12.48 -23.66 -14.62
N ASN A 130 13.30 -24.49 -15.26
CA ASN A 130 14.59 -24.12 -15.82
C ASN A 130 14.39 -23.51 -17.23
N GLU A 131 15.15 -22.46 -17.50
CA GLU A 131 15.44 -21.83 -18.79
C GLU A 131 14.33 -21.08 -19.57
N SER A 132 14.47 -19.75 -19.61
CA SER A 132 14.62 -19.04 -20.89
C SER A 132 15.42 -17.74 -20.67
N SER A 133 16.31 -17.45 -21.60
CA SER A 133 17.34 -16.39 -21.61
C SER A 133 16.78 -14.97 -21.66
N SER A 134 16.08 -14.56 -20.60
CA SER A 134 15.96 -13.16 -20.19
C SER A 134 16.89 -12.96 -19.01
N LEU A 135 17.65 -11.86 -18.96
CA LEU A 135 18.52 -11.52 -17.83
C LEU A 135 17.76 -11.76 -16.52
N SER A 136 18.10 -12.85 -15.83
CA SER A 136 17.46 -13.22 -14.57
C SER A 136 17.56 -12.02 -13.64
N LEU A 137 16.45 -11.63 -13.03
CA LEU A 137 16.48 -10.52 -12.09
C LEU A 137 17.52 -10.77 -11.01
N PRO A 138 18.19 -9.75 -10.48
CA PRO A 138 19.18 -9.93 -9.41
C PRO A 138 18.51 -10.21 -8.05
N PHE A 139 17.23 -10.58 -8.02
CA PHE A 139 16.46 -10.94 -6.84
C PHE A 139 15.19 -11.70 -7.22
N THR A 140 14.68 -12.47 -6.27
CA THR A 140 13.32 -13.01 -6.28
C THR A 140 12.42 -12.16 -5.38
N ALA A 141 11.10 -12.23 -5.57
CA ALA A 141 10.16 -11.46 -4.75
C ALA A 141 9.08 -12.34 -4.16
N THR A 142 8.66 -12.03 -2.94
CA THR A 142 7.51 -12.61 -2.24
C THR A 142 6.72 -11.50 -1.57
N PHE A 143 5.40 -11.58 -1.58
CA PHE A 143 4.55 -10.70 -0.78
C PHE A 143 3.72 -11.50 0.23
N ILE A 144 3.62 -10.96 1.44
CA ILE A 144 2.87 -11.52 2.57
C ILE A 144 1.47 -10.92 2.56
N ASN A 145 0.44 -11.76 2.52
CA ASN A 145 -0.95 -11.33 2.53
C ASN A 145 -1.81 -12.28 3.38
N LEU A 146 -2.77 -11.72 4.11
CA LEU A 146 -3.81 -12.52 4.77
C LEU A 146 -4.83 -12.98 3.72
N ASP A 147 -5.21 -14.27 3.74
CA ASP A 147 -6.25 -14.81 2.85
C ASP A 147 -7.59 -14.06 2.99
N THR A 148 -7.83 -13.45 4.16
CA THR A 148 -9.02 -12.63 4.44
C THR A 148 -8.96 -11.22 3.81
N ARG A 149 -7.86 -10.84 3.14
CA ARG A 149 -7.67 -9.53 2.47
C ARG A 149 -7.40 -9.69 0.97
N PRO A 150 -8.38 -10.23 0.20
CA PRO A 150 -8.23 -10.39 -1.25
C PRO A 150 -8.13 -9.05 -1.98
N ASP A 151 -8.66 -7.97 -1.40
CA ASP A 151 -8.55 -6.59 -1.89
C ASP A 151 -7.09 -6.11 -1.92
N ARG A 152 -6.34 -6.35 -0.84
CA ARG A 152 -4.91 -6.00 -0.75
C ARG A 152 -4.06 -6.86 -1.67
N ARG A 153 -4.36 -8.17 -1.73
CA ARG A 153 -3.74 -9.09 -2.69
C ARG A 153 -3.89 -8.61 -4.12
N TRP A 154 -5.09 -8.16 -4.47
CA TRP A 154 -5.38 -7.63 -5.80
C TRP A 154 -4.61 -6.33 -6.09
N SER A 155 -4.62 -5.39 -5.13
CA SER A 155 -3.83 -4.16 -5.20
C SER A 155 -2.36 -4.48 -5.47
N MET A 156 -1.78 -5.41 -4.71
CA MET A 156 -0.40 -5.85 -4.87
C MET A 156 -0.11 -6.47 -6.24
N ALA A 157 -1.01 -7.33 -6.73
CA ALA A 157 -0.89 -7.90 -8.07
C ALA A 157 -0.89 -6.82 -9.18
N CYS A 158 -1.69 -5.77 -9.03
CA CYS A 158 -1.71 -4.64 -9.97
C CYS A 158 -0.40 -3.86 -9.94
N GLN A 159 0.15 -3.60 -8.75
CA GLN A 159 1.42 -2.91 -8.59
C GLN A 159 2.60 -3.71 -9.15
N LEU A 160 2.66 -5.02 -8.89
CA LEU A 160 3.66 -5.91 -9.46
C LEU A 160 3.59 -5.95 -10.99
N ARG A 161 2.39 -6.00 -11.56
CA ARG A 161 2.18 -5.93 -13.01
C ARG A 161 2.71 -4.62 -13.60
N ARG A 162 2.39 -3.48 -12.97
CA ARG A 162 2.91 -2.16 -13.37
C ARG A 162 4.43 -2.11 -13.30
N ALA A 163 5.02 -2.69 -12.26
CA ALA A 163 6.47 -2.81 -12.09
C ALA A 163 7.13 -3.86 -13.02
N LYS A 164 6.34 -4.61 -13.81
CA LYS A 164 6.79 -5.74 -14.64
C LYS A 164 7.57 -6.78 -13.82
N MET A 165 7.07 -7.07 -12.63
CA MET A 165 7.65 -8.00 -11.65
C MET A 165 6.71 -9.17 -11.39
N HIS A 166 7.31 -10.32 -11.13
CA HIS A 166 6.62 -11.47 -10.56
C HIS A 166 7.02 -11.60 -9.09
N ALA A 167 6.05 -11.83 -8.21
CA ALA A 167 6.30 -12.17 -6.82
C ALA A 167 5.44 -13.36 -6.41
N VAL A 168 6.01 -14.23 -5.59
CA VAL A 168 5.29 -15.37 -5.01
C VAL A 168 4.36 -14.84 -3.92
N HIS A 169 3.11 -15.31 -3.93
CA HIS A 169 2.18 -15.03 -2.84
C HIS A 169 2.49 -15.95 -1.66
N MET A 170 2.79 -15.37 -0.50
CA MET A 170 2.87 -16.08 0.77
C MET A 170 1.64 -15.77 1.62
N ARG A 171 0.96 -16.83 2.05
CA ARG A 171 -0.11 -16.74 3.05
C ARG A 171 0.46 -16.32 4.40
N ALA A 172 -0.04 -15.22 4.95
CA ALA A 172 0.33 -14.74 6.26
C ALA A 172 -0.17 -15.70 7.36
N ILE A 173 0.62 -15.83 8.41
CA ILE A 173 0.31 -16.65 9.59
C ILE A 173 -0.54 -15.83 10.56
N THR A 174 -1.58 -16.45 11.13
CA THR A 174 -2.36 -15.83 12.21
C THR A 174 -1.72 -16.10 13.57
N GLY A 175 -1.61 -15.08 14.44
CA GLY A 175 -0.89 -15.20 15.71
C GLY A 175 -1.48 -16.17 16.73
N LYS A 176 -2.78 -16.50 16.62
CA LYS A 176 -3.50 -17.31 17.61
C LYS A 176 -2.84 -18.66 17.91
N GLN A 177 -2.18 -19.25 16.91
CA GLN A 177 -1.59 -20.60 16.98
C GLN A 177 -0.07 -20.59 16.88
N VAL A 178 0.57 -19.42 16.91
CA VAL A 178 2.03 -19.33 16.83
C VAL A 178 2.65 -19.89 18.12
N SER A 179 3.64 -20.78 17.98
CA SER A 179 4.41 -21.31 19.11
C SER A 179 5.25 -20.21 19.77
N SER A 180 5.34 -20.22 21.11
CA SER A 180 6.23 -19.33 21.87
C SER A 180 7.71 -19.54 21.59
N GLN A 181 8.09 -20.68 21.00
CA GLN A 181 9.44 -20.94 20.52
C GLN A 181 9.80 -20.15 19.25
N ILE A 182 8.80 -19.65 18.51
CA ILE A 182 8.99 -18.82 17.32
C ILE A 182 8.75 -17.35 17.68
N VAL A 183 7.59 -17.05 18.29
CA VAL A 183 7.25 -15.69 18.74
C VAL A 183 6.64 -15.76 20.13
N THR A 184 7.24 -15.04 21.08
CA THR A 184 6.78 -14.99 22.46
C THR A 184 5.37 -14.36 22.56
N GLY A 185 4.76 -14.46 23.74
CA GLY A 185 3.47 -13.82 24.02
C GLY A 185 3.57 -12.40 24.56
N THR A 186 4.78 -11.96 24.94
CA THR A 186 5.03 -10.70 25.63
C THR A 186 6.32 -10.06 25.15
N TRP A 187 6.40 -8.74 25.21
CA TRP A 187 7.57 -7.97 24.82
C TRP A 187 7.79 -6.75 25.71
N ASP A 188 9.05 -6.31 25.82
CA ASP A 188 9.44 -5.13 26.59
C ASP A 188 9.64 -3.93 25.64
N SER A 189 8.80 -2.90 25.78
CA SER A 189 8.87 -1.68 24.97
C SER A 189 9.91 -0.68 25.43
N SER A 190 10.67 -0.96 26.49
CA SER A 190 11.62 -0.02 27.08
C SER A 190 12.64 0.48 26.06
N LEU A 191 13.21 -0.41 25.24
CA LEU A 191 14.11 0.00 24.16
C LEU A 191 13.40 0.86 23.11
N ASN A 192 12.21 0.45 22.67
CA ASN A 192 11.44 1.19 21.66
C ASN A 192 11.10 2.61 22.15
N SER A 193 10.82 2.79 23.44
CA SER A 193 10.49 4.10 24.03
C SER A 193 11.64 5.12 23.98
N LEU A 194 12.89 4.66 23.77
CA LEU A 194 14.03 5.55 23.55
C LEU A 194 14.02 6.18 22.15
N TYR A 195 13.35 5.53 21.20
CA TYR A 195 13.28 5.95 19.79
C TYR A 195 11.91 6.55 19.46
N ASP A 196 10.82 5.95 19.97
CA ASP A 196 9.47 6.51 19.90
C ASP A 196 9.17 7.25 21.21
N LEU A 197 9.38 8.56 21.20
CA LEU A 197 9.18 9.43 22.37
C LEU A 197 7.73 9.48 22.86
N LYS A 198 6.77 8.98 22.08
CA LYS A 198 5.36 8.87 22.48
C LYS A 198 5.09 7.58 23.24
N THR A 199 5.87 6.54 23.03
CA THR A 199 5.71 5.25 23.72
C THR A 199 6.27 5.31 25.15
N LEU A 200 5.59 4.64 26.08
CA LEU A 200 6.05 4.41 27.45
C LEU A 200 6.75 3.04 27.57
N PRO A 201 7.80 2.94 28.40
CA PRO A 201 8.44 1.66 28.71
C PRO A 201 7.47 0.78 29.51
N ALA A 202 7.22 -0.44 29.03
CA ALA A 202 6.32 -1.39 29.66
C ALA A 202 6.57 -2.82 29.18
N LEU A 203 6.24 -3.80 30.04
CA LEU A 203 6.06 -5.18 29.62
C LEU A 203 4.63 -5.35 29.06
N LEU A 204 4.53 -5.71 27.78
CA LEU A 204 3.28 -5.72 27.02
C LEU A 204 2.97 -7.12 26.54
N LYS A 205 1.68 -7.46 26.44
CA LYS A 205 1.22 -8.69 25.78
C LYS A 205 1.13 -8.43 24.28
N MET A 206 1.86 -9.18 23.46
CA MET A 206 1.79 -9.05 22.00
C MET A 206 0.39 -9.43 21.49
N SER A 207 -0.10 -8.67 20.51
CA SER A 207 -1.38 -8.99 19.87
C SER A 207 -1.24 -10.20 18.93
N ASP A 208 -2.36 -10.85 18.60
CA ASP A 208 -2.36 -11.91 17.58
C ASP A 208 -1.88 -11.39 16.21
N GLY A 209 -2.11 -10.11 15.91
CA GLY A 209 -1.62 -9.47 14.69
C GLY A 209 -0.09 -9.34 14.69
N GLU A 210 0.49 -8.84 15.78
CA GLU A 210 1.94 -8.68 15.93
C GLU A 210 2.65 -10.03 15.88
N ARG A 211 2.10 -11.03 16.57
CA ARG A 211 2.64 -12.40 16.58
C ARG A 211 2.54 -13.07 15.21
N GLY A 212 1.43 -12.87 14.51
CA GLY A 212 1.22 -13.39 13.16
C GLY A 212 2.16 -12.75 12.13
N CYS A 213 2.35 -11.44 12.20
CA CYS A 213 3.30 -10.70 11.37
C CYS A 213 4.73 -11.21 11.59
N ALA A 214 5.19 -11.25 12.85
CA ALA A 214 6.50 -11.77 13.21
C ALA A 214 6.73 -13.22 12.72
N ALA A 215 5.76 -14.11 12.91
CA ALA A 215 5.87 -15.49 12.45
C ALA A 215 5.94 -15.59 10.92
N SER A 216 5.20 -14.74 10.19
CA SER A 216 5.20 -14.71 8.73
C SER A 216 6.58 -14.33 8.19
N HIS A 217 7.22 -13.32 8.77
CA HIS A 217 8.60 -12.95 8.42
C HIS A 217 9.60 -14.03 8.82
N ALA A 218 9.49 -14.60 10.03
CA ALA A 218 10.38 -15.69 10.49
C ALA A 218 10.39 -16.89 9.54
N LEU A 219 9.23 -17.25 8.97
CA LEU A 219 9.14 -18.30 7.97
C LEU A 219 9.96 -17.98 6.71
N LEU A 220 9.87 -16.76 6.19
CA LEU A 220 10.68 -16.32 5.05
C LEU A 220 12.16 -16.27 5.39
N TRP A 221 12.53 -15.84 6.61
CA TRP A 221 13.91 -15.92 7.07
C TRP A 221 14.41 -17.37 7.05
N GLY A 222 13.56 -18.31 7.50
CA GLY A 222 13.81 -19.76 7.41
C GLY A 222 14.02 -20.27 5.99
N VAL A 223 13.30 -19.73 5.01
CA VAL A 223 13.49 -20.07 3.59
C VAL A 223 14.83 -19.54 3.09
N VAL A 224 15.10 -18.26 3.31
CA VAL A 224 16.28 -17.54 2.80
C VAL A 224 17.57 -18.04 3.46
N SER A 225 17.53 -18.45 4.73
CA SER A 225 18.70 -18.90 5.48
C SER A 225 19.34 -20.18 4.94
N ARG A 226 18.57 -21.00 4.22
CA ARG A 226 19.01 -22.26 3.60
C ARG A 226 19.69 -22.06 2.25
N TRP A 227 19.65 -20.86 1.70
CA TRP A 227 20.31 -20.56 0.44
C TRP A 227 21.83 -20.37 0.63
N PRO A 228 22.65 -20.67 -0.39
CA PRO A 228 24.07 -20.38 -0.35
C PRO A 228 24.28 -18.85 -0.29
N ASP A 229 25.42 -18.41 0.27
CA ASP A 229 25.69 -16.98 0.47
C ASP A 229 25.76 -16.18 -0.83
N SER A 230 26.13 -16.85 -1.92
CA SER A 230 26.14 -16.30 -3.27
C SER A 230 24.76 -16.18 -3.91
N HIS A 231 23.69 -16.67 -3.25
CA HIS A 231 22.35 -16.54 -3.77
C HIS A 231 21.88 -15.09 -3.70
N GLN A 232 21.10 -14.69 -4.72
CA GLN A 232 20.47 -13.38 -4.77
C GLN A 232 19.51 -13.17 -3.57
N PRO A 233 19.35 -11.94 -3.09
CA PRO A 233 18.45 -11.65 -1.98
C PRO A 233 16.98 -11.89 -2.33
N LEU A 234 16.16 -12.15 -1.31
CA LEU A 234 14.71 -12.17 -1.43
C LEU A 234 14.15 -10.77 -1.13
N LEU A 235 13.41 -10.20 -2.07
CA LEU A 235 12.54 -9.06 -1.80
C LEU A 235 11.28 -9.55 -1.08
N ILE A 236 11.07 -9.05 0.13
CA ILE A 236 9.90 -9.32 0.96
C ILE A 236 9.04 -8.05 0.97
N LEU A 237 7.77 -8.20 0.63
CA LEU A 237 6.77 -7.12 0.62
C LEU A 237 5.59 -7.49 1.53
N GLU A 238 4.99 -6.52 2.20
CA GLU A 238 3.66 -6.65 2.79
C GLU A 238 2.58 -6.24 1.76
N ASP A 239 1.34 -6.65 1.98
CA ASP A 239 0.23 -6.48 1.02
C ASP A 239 -0.31 -5.06 0.88
N ASP A 240 0.07 -4.15 1.79
CA ASP A 240 -0.31 -2.75 1.80
C ASP A 240 0.83 -1.81 1.41
N VAL A 241 1.93 -2.35 0.89
CA VAL A 241 2.99 -1.52 0.33
C VAL A 241 2.54 -0.85 -0.97
N VAL A 242 3.07 0.33 -1.25
CA VAL A 242 2.93 1.04 -2.52
C VAL A 242 4.31 1.21 -3.16
N LEU A 243 4.46 0.73 -4.40
CA LEU A 243 5.71 0.72 -5.14
C LEU A 243 5.90 1.99 -5.98
N CYS A 244 7.11 2.55 -5.97
CA CYS A 244 7.47 3.67 -6.84
C CYS A 244 7.52 3.30 -8.32
N ASP A 245 7.60 4.32 -9.18
CA ASP A 245 7.90 4.10 -10.59
C ASP A 245 9.31 3.50 -10.76
N ASN A 246 9.46 2.64 -11.76
CA ASN A 246 10.71 1.91 -12.03
C ASN A 246 11.25 1.11 -10.83
N PHE A 247 10.40 0.74 -9.87
CA PHE A 247 10.77 0.03 -8.64
C PHE A 247 11.71 -1.16 -8.87
N LYS A 248 11.36 -2.01 -9.85
CA LYS A 248 12.16 -3.18 -10.28
C LYS A 248 13.60 -2.81 -10.62
N HIS A 249 13.77 -1.77 -11.43
CA HIS A 249 15.08 -1.33 -11.90
C HIS A 249 15.89 -0.73 -10.76
N ARG A 250 15.26 0.12 -9.93
CA ARG A 250 15.91 0.76 -8.78
C ARG A 250 16.38 -0.26 -7.74
N CYS A 251 15.59 -1.30 -7.46
CA CYS A 251 16.02 -2.43 -6.62
C CYS A 251 17.25 -3.14 -7.21
N ALA A 252 17.27 -3.37 -8.53
CA ALA A 252 18.38 -4.03 -9.20
C ALA A 252 19.67 -3.20 -9.19
N GLU A 253 19.58 -1.87 -9.31
CA GLU A 253 20.75 -0.98 -9.15
C GLU A 253 21.28 -1.00 -7.73
N LEU A 254 20.37 -1.00 -6.77
CA LEU A 254 20.71 -1.05 -5.36
C LEU A 254 21.46 -2.35 -5.02
N ILE A 255 20.90 -3.50 -5.40
CA ILE A 255 21.54 -4.80 -5.16
C ILE A 255 22.95 -4.80 -5.76
N ARG A 256 23.11 -4.36 -7.01
CA ARG A 256 24.42 -4.24 -7.66
C ARG A 256 25.39 -3.36 -6.87
N ALA A 257 24.93 -2.23 -6.32
CA ALA A 257 25.75 -1.36 -5.49
C ALA A 257 26.20 -2.02 -4.19
N VAL A 258 25.35 -2.83 -3.55
CA VAL A 258 25.75 -3.59 -2.35
C VAL A 258 26.72 -4.70 -2.73
N GLU A 259 26.38 -5.48 -3.75
CA GLU A 259 27.16 -6.66 -4.16
C GLU A 259 28.54 -6.32 -4.69
N SER A 260 28.74 -5.12 -5.26
CA SER A 260 30.06 -4.65 -5.69
C SER A 260 30.98 -4.21 -4.54
N HIS A 261 30.44 -4.02 -3.33
CA HIS A 261 31.21 -3.56 -2.16
C HIS A 261 31.28 -4.57 -1.02
N VAL A 262 30.37 -5.56 -0.99
CA VAL A 262 30.24 -6.50 0.13
C VAL A 262 30.28 -7.94 -0.39
N GLU A 263 31.30 -8.68 0.06
CA GLU A 263 31.44 -10.11 -0.23
C GLU A 263 30.22 -10.91 0.26
N PRO A 264 29.77 -11.95 -0.47
CA PRO A 264 28.60 -12.77 -0.13
C PRO A 264 28.45 -13.14 1.36
N LYS A 265 29.50 -13.71 1.97
CA LYS A 265 29.50 -14.13 3.38
C LYS A 265 29.37 -12.98 4.39
N LEU A 266 29.72 -11.76 3.98
CA LEU A 266 29.69 -10.54 4.80
C LEU A 266 28.41 -9.72 4.59
N ARG A 267 27.48 -10.18 3.74
CA ARG A 267 26.16 -9.55 3.52
C ARG A 267 25.21 -9.86 4.67
N THR A 268 25.66 -9.65 5.91
CA THR A 268 24.84 -9.68 7.13
C THR A 268 24.01 -8.41 7.25
N LEU A 269 23.35 -8.01 6.15
CA LEU A 269 22.58 -6.78 6.04
C LEU A 269 21.15 -7.06 5.56
N VAL A 270 20.24 -6.29 6.11
CA VAL A 270 18.87 -6.11 5.64
C VAL A 270 18.84 -4.81 4.88
N LEU A 271 18.26 -4.86 3.69
CA LEU A 271 18.20 -3.72 2.82
C LEU A 271 16.77 -3.21 2.70
N TYR A 272 16.46 -2.12 3.37
CA TYR A 272 15.15 -1.51 3.38
C TYR A 272 14.94 -0.67 2.12
N VAL A 273 13.89 -1.02 1.38
CA VAL A 273 13.42 -0.25 0.22
C VAL A 273 12.20 0.61 0.57
N GLY A 274 11.60 0.37 1.72
CA GLY A 274 10.65 1.23 2.43
C GLY A 274 10.77 1.00 3.94
N GLY A 275 10.29 1.96 4.73
CA GLY A 275 10.35 1.93 6.19
C GLY A 275 10.60 3.32 6.78
N GLU A 276 10.34 3.47 8.08
CA GLU A 276 10.50 4.74 8.80
C GLU A 276 11.76 4.69 9.67
N VAL A 277 12.76 5.53 9.35
CA VAL A 277 14.01 5.54 10.12
C VAL A 277 13.89 6.45 11.33
N ALA A 278 13.86 5.84 12.52
CA ALA A 278 13.84 6.54 13.79
C ALA A 278 15.17 7.28 14.06
N LYS A 279 16.29 6.61 13.76
CA LYS A 279 17.62 7.19 13.96
C LYS A 279 18.61 6.64 12.95
N TRP A 280 19.36 7.54 12.34
CA TRP A 280 20.48 7.22 11.47
C TRP A 280 21.77 7.03 12.26
N ARG A 281 22.68 6.17 11.80
CA ARG A 281 24.03 6.13 12.36
C ARG A 281 24.80 7.42 12.00
N SER A 282 25.60 7.89 12.95
CA SER A 282 26.33 9.16 12.86
C SER A 282 27.66 9.06 12.11
N GLU A 283 28.18 7.86 11.86
CA GLU A 283 29.54 7.68 11.33
C GLU A 283 29.67 8.10 9.85
N PRO A 284 30.67 8.94 9.50
CA PRO A 284 31.02 9.26 8.12
C PRO A 284 31.50 7.99 7.39
N GLY A 285 30.81 7.59 6.32
CA GLY A 285 31.13 6.37 5.54
C GLY A 285 29.96 5.39 5.39
N THR A 286 28.84 5.64 6.06
CA THR A 286 27.60 4.86 5.99
C THR A 286 26.77 5.09 4.71
N PHE A 287 27.38 5.66 3.67
CA PHE A 287 26.68 6.07 2.45
C PHE A 287 27.26 5.39 1.20
N LEU A 288 26.43 4.63 0.49
CA LEU A 288 26.75 4.19 -0.88
C LEU A 288 25.90 5.00 -1.86
N ARG A 289 26.54 5.69 -2.80
CA ARG A 289 25.83 6.40 -3.87
C ARG A 289 25.54 5.44 -5.01
N TYR A 290 24.35 5.50 -5.58
CA TYR A 290 23.96 4.66 -6.71
C TYR A 290 22.99 5.37 -7.66
N GLY A 291 22.74 4.75 -8.81
CA GLY A 291 21.89 5.28 -9.88
C GLY A 291 22.56 6.37 -10.72
N TYR A 292 21.98 6.65 -11.89
CA TYR A 292 22.51 7.64 -12.83
C TYR A 292 22.58 9.04 -12.19
N GLY A 293 23.77 9.66 -12.19
CA GLY A 293 24.00 10.99 -11.62
C GLY A 293 24.12 11.04 -10.08
N ALA A 294 24.24 9.89 -9.39
CA ALA A 294 24.49 9.81 -7.93
C ALA A 294 23.47 10.55 -7.05
N ARG A 295 22.20 10.57 -7.48
CA ARG A 295 21.08 11.17 -6.73
C ARG A 295 20.48 10.26 -5.66
N GLN A 296 20.76 8.95 -5.70
CA GLN A 296 20.25 7.98 -4.75
C GLN A 296 21.36 7.55 -3.79
N LEU A 297 20.99 7.35 -2.53
CA LEU A 297 21.89 6.99 -1.44
C LEU A 297 21.35 5.76 -0.73
N LEU A 298 22.24 4.85 -0.35
CA LEU A 298 22.01 3.93 0.75
C LEU A 298 22.57 4.55 2.00
N ARG A 299 21.79 4.62 3.06
CA ARG A 299 22.24 5.11 4.36
C ARG A 299 22.00 4.07 5.43
N GLU A 300 22.93 3.93 6.36
CA GLU A 300 22.78 2.98 7.46
C GLU A 300 21.93 3.54 8.61
N ALA A 301 20.88 2.81 8.98
CA ALA A 301 20.05 3.11 10.13
C ALA A 301 20.66 2.53 11.41
N GLU A 302 20.54 3.28 12.50
CA GLU A 302 20.75 2.77 13.86
C GLU A 302 19.48 2.06 14.36
N TYR A 303 18.32 2.64 14.04
CA TYR A 303 17.01 2.12 14.43
C TYR A 303 15.95 2.48 13.37
N ILE A 304 15.12 1.51 13.00
CA ILE A 304 14.12 1.61 11.94
C ILE A 304 12.82 0.88 12.31
N TRP A 305 11.69 1.47 11.95
CA TRP A 305 10.37 0.87 12.09
C TRP A 305 9.82 0.40 10.74
N GLN A 306 8.78 -0.43 10.84
CA GLN A 306 8.08 -1.07 9.72
C GLN A 306 8.89 -2.17 9.00
N THR A 307 8.17 -3.18 8.54
CA THR A 307 8.70 -4.30 7.75
C THR A 307 8.03 -4.42 6.38
N SER A 308 7.38 -3.35 5.94
CA SER A 308 6.56 -3.32 4.72
C SER A 308 7.32 -3.72 3.45
N SER A 309 8.61 -3.38 3.35
CA SER A 309 9.41 -3.77 2.19
C SER A 309 10.92 -3.76 2.43
N TYR A 310 11.55 -4.93 2.28
CA TYR A 310 13.00 -5.08 2.39
C TYR A 310 13.54 -6.26 1.59
N LEU A 311 14.81 -6.19 1.25
CA LEU A 311 15.62 -7.24 0.64
C LEU A 311 16.41 -7.94 1.74
N LEU A 312 16.33 -9.27 1.76
CA LEU A 312 16.98 -10.11 2.76
C LEU A 312 18.02 -11.03 2.11
N TYR A 313 19.27 -10.90 2.56
CA TYR A 313 20.37 -11.78 2.16
C TYR A 313 20.43 -13.05 3.05
N PRO A 314 20.95 -14.18 2.53
CA PRO A 314 21.07 -15.44 3.28
C PRO A 314 21.81 -15.31 4.61
N ALA A 315 22.94 -14.60 4.64
CA ALA A 315 23.72 -14.38 5.87
C ALA A 315 22.94 -13.58 6.92
N ALA A 316 22.22 -12.53 6.50
CA ALA A 316 21.36 -11.77 7.40
C ALA A 316 20.21 -12.61 7.96
N ALA A 317 19.57 -13.45 7.13
CA ALA A 317 18.50 -14.33 7.55
C ALA A 317 18.95 -15.32 8.65
N ARG A 318 20.15 -15.90 8.53
CA ARG A 318 20.72 -16.77 9.58
C ARG A 318 20.96 -16.01 10.89
N ASN A 319 21.46 -14.78 10.82
CA ASN A 319 21.67 -13.96 12.02
C ASN A 319 20.36 -13.59 12.71
N LEU A 320 19.29 -13.31 11.95
CA LEU A 320 17.95 -13.08 12.50
C LEU A 320 17.39 -14.35 13.17
N LEU A 321 17.53 -15.52 12.54
CA LEU A 321 17.07 -16.80 13.11
C LEU A 321 17.86 -17.21 14.36
N ALA A 322 19.16 -16.94 14.41
CA ALA A 322 20.00 -17.21 15.58
C ALA A 322 19.60 -16.36 16.80
N ALA A 323 18.83 -15.28 16.59
CA ALA A 323 18.32 -14.42 17.65
C ALA A 323 16.91 -14.82 18.14
N MET A 324 16.31 -15.89 17.62
CA MET A 324 14.99 -16.37 18.04
C MET A 324 14.97 -16.88 19.50
N PRO A 325 13.81 -16.89 20.17
CA PRO A 325 12.47 -16.49 19.67
C PRO A 325 12.35 -14.99 19.41
N ILE A 326 11.45 -14.60 18.51
CA ILE A 326 11.08 -13.19 18.33
C ILE A 326 10.28 -12.75 19.56
N ASP A 327 10.79 -11.75 20.26
CA ASP A 327 10.27 -11.30 21.56
C ASP A 327 9.77 -9.85 21.56
N ALA A 328 9.40 -9.33 20.39
CA ALA A 328 8.84 -7.99 20.15
C ALA A 328 8.10 -7.96 18.80
N PRO A 329 7.32 -6.89 18.49
CA PRO A 329 6.95 -6.59 17.12
C PRO A 329 8.15 -6.71 16.18
N VAL A 330 7.94 -7.28 15.00
CA VAL A 330 9.02 -7.76 14.14
C VAL A 330 10.03 -6.67 13.76
N ASP A 331 9.56 -5.45 13.53
CA ASP A 331 10.38 -4.28 13.26
C ASP A 331 11.25 -3.89 14.46
N CYS A 332 10.68 -3.86 15.66
CA CYS A 332 11.38 -3.61 16.92
C CYS A 332 12.42 -4.71 17.21
N PHE A 333 12.07 -5.98 16.93
CA PHE A 333 13.00 -7.10 17.05
C PHE A 333 14.18 -6.94 16.07
N MET A 334 13.91 -6.66 14.79
CA MET A 334 14.94 -6.45 13.78
C MET A 334 15.84 -5.27 14.12
N SER A 335 15.27 -4.14 14.56
CA SER A 335 16.04 -2.98 15.01
C SER A 335 16.93 -3.27 16.21
N ARG A 336 16.51 -4.13 17.14
CA ARG A 336 17.38 -4.60 18.22
C ARG A 336 18.56 -5.43 17.69
N GLN A 337 18.35 -6.23 16.64
CA GLN A 337 19.45 -6.95 15.98
C GLN A 337 20.40 -6.00 15.24
N VAL A 338 19.89 -4.86 14.73
CA VAL A 338 20.71 -3.79 14.16
C VAL A 338 21.57 -3.11 15.21
N LEU A 339 20.98 -2.76 16.35
CA LEU A 339 21.69 -2.14 17.48
C LEU A 339 22.80 -3.03 18.06
N SER A 340 22.54 -4.33 18.13
CA SER A 340 23.54 -5.31 18.59
C SER A 340 24.56 -5.71 17.52
N ASN A 341 24.57 -5.04 16.36
CA ASN A 341 25.44 -5.31 15.21
C ASN A 341 25.38 -6.76 14.69
N ARG A 342 24.29 -7.49 14.97
CA ARG A 342 24.06 -8.83 14.41
C ARG A 342 23.65 -8.76 12.94
N VAL A 343 22.91 -7.72 12.57
CA VAL A 343 22.62 -7.36 11.19
C VAL A 343 22.87 -5.87 10.99
N ARG A 344 23.11 -5.46 9.74
CA ARG A 344 23.16 -4.05 9.35
C ARG A 344 21.85 -3.67 8.67
N ALA A 345 21.37 -2.44 8.85
CA ALA A 345 20.20 -1.94 8.14
C ALA A 345 20.61 -0.83 7.17
N LEU A 346 20.70 -1.16 5.88
CA LEU A 346 20.90 -0.16 4.83
C LEU A 346 19.53 0.25 4.30
N VAL A 347 19.30 1.55 4.12
CA VAL A 347 18.00 2.10 3.74
C VAL A 347 18.16 2.93 2.47
N ALA A 348 17.30 2.70 1.49
CA ALA A 348 17.24 3.49 0.27
C ALA A 348 16.73 4.91 0.53
N VAL A 349 17.46 5.92 0.05
CA VAL A 349 17.11 7.34 0.12
C VAL A 349 17.18 7.94 -1.29
N PRO A 350 16.06 8.38 -1.88
CA PRO A 350 14.70 8.29 -1.34
C PRO A 350 14.18 6.84 -1.32
N ALA A 351 13.20 6.58 -0.46
CA ALA A 351 12.52 5.28 -0.39
C ALA A 351 11.96 4.88 -1.76
N LEU A 352 11.95 3.58 -2.03
CA LEU A 352 11.41 2.98 -3.25
C LEU A 352 9.97 2.50 -3.06
N ALA A 353 9.53 2.38 -1.82
CA ALA A 353 8.22 1.88 -1.46
C ALA A 353 7.76 2.52 -0.14
N TRP A 354 6.44 2.63 0.05
CA TRP A 354 5.82 3.22 1.24
C TRP A 354 4.62 2.42 1.69
N GLN A 355 4.24 2.51 2.96
CA GLN A 355 2.99 1.93 3.43
C GLN A 355 1.82 2.76 2.87
N GLY A 356 0.86 2.11 2.23
CA GLY A 356 -0.27 2.77 1.57
C GLY A 356 -1.27 3.36 2.55
N ASP A 357 -1.52 2.65 3.65
CA ASP A 357 -2.31 3.12 4.77
C ASP A 357 -1.40 3.70 5.86
N ALA A 358 -1.84 4.75 6.53
CA ALA A 358 -1.14 5.25 7.71
C ALA A 358 -1.07 4.16 8.79
N TYR A 359 0.00 4.17 9.60
CA TYR A 359 0.28 3.16 10.64
C TYR A 359 -0.93 2.82 11.54
N HIS A 360 -1.79 3.80 11.84
CA HIS A 360 -2.98 3.62 12.67
C HIS A 360 -4.17 2.92 11.98
N ASN A 361 -4.12 2.75 10.65
CA ASN A 361 -5.14 2.09 9.84
C ASN A 361 -4.74 0.66 9.44
N GLY A 362 -3.64 0.14 9.98
CA GLY A 362 -3.18 -1.24 9.74
C GLY A 362 -4.13 -2.30 10.33
N ASN A 363 -4.09 -3.51 9.77
CA ASN A 363 -4.81 -4.67 10.33
C ASN A 363 -4.17 -5.24 11.60
N ILE A 364 -3.01 -4.72 11.98
CA ILE A 364 -2.26 -5.17 13.16
C ILE A 364 -2.60 -4.20 14.28
N VAL A 365 -3.21 -4.72 15.33
CA VAL A 365 -3.38 -3.96 16.58
C VAL A 365 -2.01 -3.85 17.25
N HIS A 366 -1.47 -2.65 17.30
CA HIS A 366 -0.20 -2.35 17.95
C HIS A 366 -0.39 -2.21 19.46
N THR A 367 0.47 -2.86 20.24
CA THR A 367 0.31 -2.97 21.69
C THR A 367 1.04 -1.91 22.50
N ASN A 368 1.75 -0.99 21.84
CA ASN A 368 2.41 0.16 22.48
C ASN A 368 1.45 0.91 23.42
N VAL A 369 1.95 1.25 24.60
CA VAL A 369 1.28 2.16 25.53
C VAL A 369 1.83 3.55 25.28
N TYR A 370 0.96 4.49 24.91
CA TYR A 370 1.36 5.86 24.60
C TYR A 370 1.19 6.78 25.80
N LYS A 371 2.05 7.80 25.87
CA LYS A 371 1.83 8.96 26.75
C LYS A 371 0.47 9.58 26.41
N PRO A 372 -0.30 10.03 27.41
CA PRO A 372 -1.52 10.76 27.14
C PRO A 372 -1.19 11.96 26.24
N PRO A 373 -2.06 12.30 25.27
CA PRO A 373 -1.85 13.49 24.46
C PRO A 373 -1.68 14.66 25.42
N ARG A 374 -0.66 15.50 25.17
CA ARG A 374 -0.52 16.74 25.94
C ARG A 374 -1.83 17.50 25.74
N VAL A 375 -2.66 17.56 26.79
CA VAL A 375 -3.75 18.51 26.83
C VAL A 375 -3.05 19.85 26.79
N ASN A 376 -3.11 20.52 25.64
CA ASN A 376 -2.73 21.92 25.58
C ASN A 376 -3.59 22.58 26.65
N LYS A 377 -2.97 23.00 27.76
CA LYS A 377 -3.68 23.89 28.69
C LYS A 377 -4.23 25.02 27.81
N PRO A 378 -5.53 25.32 27.86
CA PRO A 378 -6.00 26.57 27.28
C PRO A 378 -5.08 27.66 27.81
N PRO A 379 -4.64 28.61 26.97
CA PRO A 379 -3.71 29.66 27.40
C PRO A 379 -4.26 30.23 28.71
N ASN A 380 -3.49 30.05 29.79
CA ASN A 380 -3.86 30.57 31.10
C ASN A 380 -4.22 32.04 30.93
N ASP A 381 -5.34 32.40 31.54
CA ASP A 381 -5.86 33.75 31.73
C ASP A 381 -4.79 34.83 31.56
N LEU A 382 -4.89 35.55 30.44
CA LEU A 382 -4.32 36.89 30.36
C LEU A 382 -4.95 37.70 31.50
N PRO A 383 -4.15 38.41 32.32
CA PRO A 383 -4.72 39.28 33.34
C PRO A 383 -5.60 40.32 32.65
N ASN A 384 -6.82 40.50 33.17
CA ASN A 384 -7.79 41.53 32.78
C ASN A 384 -7.11 42.80 32.25
N SER A 385 -7.03 42.94 30.92
CA SER A 385 -6.78 44.22 30.28
C SER A 385 -8.11 44.71 29.71
N SER A 386 -8.63 45.73 30.38
CA SER A 386 -9.64 46.68 29.93
C SER A 386 -9.69 46.85 28.41
N GLY A 387 -10.92 46.81 27.87
CA GLY A 387 -11.19 46.74 26.45
C GLY A 387 -10.66 47.88 25.60
N VAL A 388 -10.40 47.53 24.35
CA VAL A 388 -10.37 48.47 23.22
C VAL A 388 -11.19 47.83 22.11
N ALA A 389 -12.32 48.46 21.79
CA ALA A 389 -13.19 48.07 20.69
C ALA A 389 -12.53 48.46 19.35
N PHE A 390 -12.36 47.49 18.45
CA PHE A 390 -12.02 47.77 17.05
C PHE A 390 -13.31 48.01 16.26
N LYS A 391 -13.45 49.22 15.73
CA LYS A 391 -14.53 49.64 14.84
C LYS A 391 -14.13 49.30 13.40
N ILE A 392 -14.87 48.43 12.74
CA ILE A 392 -14.68 48.09 11.32
C ILE A 392 -15.35 49.21 10.49
N GLY A 393 -14.56 49.90 9.66
CA GLY A 393 -15.06 50.88 8.70
C GLY A 393 -15.57 50.24 7.40
N PRO A 394 -16.39 50.93 6.60
CA PRO A 394 -17.02 50.38 5.40
C PRO A 394 -16.03 50.20 4.24
N PRO A 395 -16.38 49.35 3.24
CA PRO A 395 -15.48 48.97 2.16
C PRO A 395 -15.27 50.12 1.18
N GLY A 396 -14.01 50.55 1.04
CA GLY A 396 -13.56 51.51 0.02
C GLY A 396 -13.00 50.81 -1.21
N GLU A 397 -13.23 51.44 -2.34
CA GLU A 397 -13.11 50.99 -3.72
C GLU A 397 -11.69 50.65 -4.22
N LEU A 398 -11.70 49.88 -5.31
CA LEU A 398 -10.61 49.64 -6.25
C LEU A 398 -9.86 50.93 -6.64
N ALA A 399 -8.52 50.85 -6.70
CA ALA A 399 -7.73 51.63 -7.64
C ALA A 399 -6.44 50.90 -8.03
N HIS A 400 -6.20 50.87 -9.33
CA HIS A 400 -5.00 50.41 -10.02
C HIS A 400 -3.74 51.17 -9.59
N CYS A 401 -2.63 50.43 -9.48
CA CYS A 401 -1.36 50.65 -10.20
C CYS A 401 -0.41 49.46 -9.92
#